data_AF-I4FY95-F1
#
_entry.id   AF-I4FY95-F1
#
_cell.length_a   1.000
_cell.length_b   1.000
_cell.length_c   1.000
_cell.angle_alpha   90.00
_cell.angle_beta   90.00
_cell.angle_gamma   90.00
#
_symmetry.space_group_name_H-M   'P 1'
#
loop_
_entity.id
_entity.type
_entity.pdbx_description
1 polymer ?
#
loop_
_entity_poly.entity_id
_entity_poly.type
_entity_poly.pdbx_seq_one_letter_code
_entity_poly.pdbx_strand_id
1 'polypeptide(L)'
;MSLPLSSILVTLSLGLGFVSLPLPIQYLPVNAIAQVNSPSTAQDFLDQGVKQLQQGDLEAAINNFNEAIRLNPNYAQAYGNRGIVYSRLQQYEKALADYN
;
A
#
# COMPACT_ATOMS: atom_id res chain seq x y z
N MET A 1 7.11 42.50 0.15
CA MET A 1 6.76 42.26 -1.26
C MET A 1 5.51 41.40 -1.25
N SER A 2 4.37 42.04 -1.48
CA SER A 2 3.01 41.55 -1.22
C SER A 2 2.19 41.82 -2.48
N LEU A 3 1.56 40.79 -3.04
CA LEU A 3 0.72 40.92 -4.24
C LEU A 3 -0.70 41.34 -3.84
N PRO A 4 -1.36 42.29 -4.55
CA PRO A 4 -2.75 42.63 -4.27
C PRO A 4 -3.73 41.71 -5.00
N LEU A 5 -4.80 41.32 -4.30
CA LEU A 5 -5.99 40.70 -4.87
C LEU A 5 -6.72 41.72 -5.76
N SER A 6 -6.70 41.51 -7.07
CA SER A 6 -7.56 42.25 -8.01
C SER A 6 -8.97 41.65 -8.00
N SER A 7 -9.87 42.44 -7.43
CA SER A 7 -11.32 42.49 -7.54
C SER A 7 -11.92 41.95 -8.84
N ILE A 8 -12.93 41.07 -8.73
CA ILE A 8 -14.01 40.95 -9.73
C ILE A 8 -15.35 41.01 -9.00
N LEU A 9 -16.22 41.87 -9.53
CA LEU A 9 -17.39 42.47 -8.90
C LEU A 9 -18.59 41.53 -8.68
N VAL A 10 -19.34 41.90 -7.63
CA VAL A 10 -20.75 41.60 -7.38
C VAL A 10 -21.64 42.21 -8.46
N THR A 11 -22.61 41.44 -9.00
CA THR A 11 -23.84 41.99 -9.60
C THR A 11 -25.08 41.19 -9.15
N LEU A 12 -26.16 41.94 -8.87
CA LEU A 12 -27.40 41.66 -8.14
C LEU A 12 -28.55 41.44 -9.17
N SER A 13 -29.19 40.26 -9.29
CA SER A 13 -30.43 39.74 -8.67
C SER A 13 -31.66 39.71 -9.60
N LEU A 14 -32.40 38.59 -9.64
CA LEU A 14 -33.87 38.53 -9.71
C LEU A 14 -34.34 37.13 -9.29
N GLY A 15 -35.46 37.09 -8.56
CA GLY A 15 -35.82 36.02 -7.63
C GLY A 15 -36.10 34.66 -8.25
N LEU A 16 -35.52 33.65 -7.63
CA LEU A 16 -36.12 32.39 -7.18
C LEU A 16 -35.12 31.85 -6.15
N GLY A 17 -35.59 31.46 -4.97
CA GLY A 17 -34.73 31.08 -3.86
C GLY A 17 -33.85 29.88 -4.18
N PHE A 18 -32.63 30.12 -4.65
CA PHE A 18 -31.59 29.11 -4.66
C PHE A 18 -31.05 29.03 -3.24
N VAL A 19 -31.57 28.09 -2.46
CA VAL A 19 -30.80 27.58 -1.34
C VAL A 19 -29.64 26.82 -1.95
N SER A 20 -28.54 27.52 -2.23
CA SER A 20 -27.25 26.88 -2.41
C SER A 20 -26.86 26.34 -1.04
N LEU A 21 -27.38 25.14 -0.71
CA LEU A 21 -26.76 24.31 0.30
C LEU A 21 -25.32 24.10 -0.19
N PRO A 22 -24.28 24.56 0.54
CA PRO A 22 -22.96 24.05 0.26
C PRO A 22 -23.08 22.53 0.39
N LEU A 23 -22.82 21.80 -0.69
CA LEU A 23 -22.55 20.37 -0.55
C LEU A 23 -21.50 20.28 0.56
N PRO A 24 -21.71 19.48 1.62
CA PRO A 24 -20.66 19.28 2.59
C PRO A 24 -19.48 18.76 1.77
N ILE A 25 -18.43 19.58 1.65
CA ILE A 25 -17.14 19.06 1.22
C ILE A 25 -16.81 18.10 2.35
N GLN A 26 -17.12 16.82 2.14
CA GLN A 26 -16.67 15.78 3.02
C GLN A 26 -15.16 15.78 2.85
N TYR A 27 -14.48 16.53 3.71
CA TYR A 27 -13.05 16.50 3.84
C TYR A 27 -12.71 15.04 4.14
N LEU A 28 -12.30 14.30 3.11
CA LEU A 28 -11.53 13.10 3.36
C LEU A 28 -10.32 13.59 4.16
N PRO A 29 -9.99 12.94 5.30
CA PRO A 29 -8.82 13.33 6.07
C PRO A 29 -7.63 13.32 5.12
N VAL A 30 -6.79 14.36 5.15
CA VAL A 30 -5.60 14.47 4.26
C VAL A 30 -4.63 13.28 4.43
N ASN A 31 -4.86 12.49 5.48
CA ASN A 31 -4.30 11.19 5.81
C ASN A 31 -4.62 10.10 4.75
N ALA A 32 -5.67 10.27 3.95
CA ALA A 32 -6.09 9.31 2.92
C ALA A 32 -5.19 9.31 1.68
N ILE A 33 -4.47 10.40 1.40
CA ILE A 33 -3.49 10.46 0.29
C ILE A 33 -2.07 10.11 0.73
N ALA A 34 -1.80 10.01 2.04
CA ALA A 34 -0.48 9.70 2.59
C ALA A 34 -0.21 8.20 2.75
N GLN A 35 -1.25 7.35 2.74
CA GLN A 35 -1.08 5.90 2.90
C GLN A 35 -0.68 5.18 1.60
N VAL A 36 -0.77 5.85 0.45
CA VAL A 36 -0.62 5.19 -0.85
C VAL A 36 0.84 4.98 -1.27
N ASN A 37 1.80 5.72 -0.71
CA ASN A 37 3.19 5.71 -1.21
C ASN A 37 4.25 5.81 -0.10
N SER A 38 4.13 5.06 0.98
CA SER A 38 5.32 4.76 1.79
C SER A 38 6.15 3.72 1.01
N PRO A 39 7.48 3.88 0.85
CA PRO A 39 8.31 2.84 0.24
C PRO A 39 8.12 1.55 1.03
N SER A 40 7.63 0.49 0.39
CA SER A 40 7.48 -0.80 1.04
C SER A 40 8.87 -1.32 1.43
N THR A 41 9.02 -1.62 2.71
CA THR A 41 10.25 -2.18 3.28
C THR A 41 10.28 -3.69 3.06
N ALA A 42 11.45 -4.30 3.23
CA ALA A 42 11.55 -5.77 3.22
C ALA A 42 10.62 -6.43 4.27
N GLN A 43 10.36 -5.74 5.40
CA GLN A 43 9.42 -6.18 6.42
C GLN A 43 7.98 -6.20 5.91
N ASP A 44 7.55 -5.17 5.19
CA ASP A 44 6.16 -5.08 4.71
C ASP A 44 5.82 -6.22 3.76
N PHE A 45 6.78 -6.59 2.89
CA PHE A 45 6.64 -7.74 2.01
C PHE A 45 6.67 -9.06 2.81
N LEU A 46 7.53 -9.19 3.82
CA LEU A 46 7.54 -10.36 4.70
C LEU A 46 6.17 -10.57 5.37
N ASP A 47 5.59 -9.51 5.94
CA ASP A 47 4.32 -9.57 6.65
C ASP A 47 3.16 -9.93 5.70
N GLN A 48 3.16 -9.35 4.50
CA GLN A 48 2.21 -9.70 3.44
C GLN A 48 2.34 -11.17 3.01
N GLY A 49 3.57 -11.66 2.83
CA GLY A 49 3.82 -13.05 2.47
C GLY A 49 3.36 -14.03 3.54
N VAL A 50 3.58 -13.71 4.83
CA VAL A 50 3.08 -14.52 5.96
C VAL A 50 1.54 -14.55 5.96
N LYS A 51 0.89 -13.41 5.73
CA LYS A 51 -0.57 -13.34 5.67
C LYS A 51 -1.13 -14.22 4.53
N GLN A 52 -0.53 -14.18 3.36
CA GLN A 52 -0.96 -15.01 2.22
C GLN A 52 -0.70 -16.50 2.47
N LEU A 53 0.42 -16.84 3.11
CA LEU A 53 0.71 -18.21 3.53
C LEU A 53 -0.35 -18.76 4.50
N GLN A 54 -0.85 -17.91 5.42
CA GLN A 54 -1.95 -18.27 6.31
C GLN A 54 -3.27 -18.46 5.55
N GLN A 55 -3.50 -17.68 4.50
CA GLN A 55 -4.67 -17.80 3.62
C GLN A 55 -4.56 -18.99 2.65
N GLY A 56 -3.39 -19.63 2.55
CA GLY A 56 -3.13 -20.73 1.63
C GLY A 56 -2.76 -20.29 0.21
N ASP A 57 -2.62 -18.98 -0.03
CA ASP A 57 -2.15 -18.46 -1.31
C ASP A 57 -0.62 -18.56 -1.37
N LEU A 58 -0.15 -19.74 -1.76
CA LEU A 58 1.27 -20.09 -1.77
C LEU A 58 2.04 -19.31 -2.84
N GLU A 59 1.42 -19.01 -3.99
CA GLU A 59 2.07 -18.26 -5.07
C GLU A 59 2.28 -16.80 -4.67
N ALA A 60 1.24 -16.15 -4.13
CA ALA A 60 1.36 -14.79 -3.65
C ALA A 60 2.40 -14.68 -2.52
N ALA A 61 2.41 -15.67 -1.60
CA ALA A 61 3.39 -15.72 -0.51
C ALA A 61 4.83 -15.78 -1.04
N ILE A 62 5.11 -16.62 -2.04
CA ILE A 62 6.43 -16.70 -2.69
C ILE A 62 6.82 -15.35 -3.30
N ASN A 63 5.90 -14.69 -4.02
CA ASN A 63 6.17 -13.40 -4.65
C ASN A 63 6.55 -12.34 -3.61
N ASN A 64 5.83 -12.30 -2.49
CA ASN A 64 6.14 -11.39 -1.39
C ASN A 64 7.49 -11.71 -0.73
N PHE A 65 7.81 -12.97 -0.47
CA PHE A 65 9.13 -13.31 0.08
C PHE A 65 10.27 -13.02 -0.91
N ASN A 66 10.04 -13.17 -2.22
CA ASN A 66 11.01 -12.76 -3.24
C ASN A 66 11.30 -11.25 -3.18
N GLU A 67 10.27 -10.41 -3.03
CA GLU A 67 10.45 -8.96 -2.90
C GLU A 67 11.16 -8.59 -1.59
N ALA A 68 10.81 -9.25 -0.48
CA ALA A 68 11.52 -9.07 0.79
C ALA A 68 13.03 -9.38 0.66
N ILE A 69 13.36 -10.48 -0.02
CA ILE A 69 14.75 -10.89 -0.29
C ILE A 69 15.44 -9.93 -1.26
N ARG A 70 14.74 -9.45 -2.29
CA ARG A 70 15.29 -8.48 -3.24
C ARG A 70 15.67 -7.17 -2.56
N LEU A 71 14.88 -6.73 -1.58
CA LEU A 71 15.15 -5.52 -0.80
C LEU A 71 16.19 -5.73 0.30
N ASN A 72 16.22 -6.92 0.92
CA ASN A 72 17.23 -7.30 1.90
C ASN A 72 17.70 -8.75 1.63
N PRO A 73 18.81 -8.93 0.89
CA PRO A 73 19.33 -10.25 0.55
C PRO A 73 19.80 -11.08 1.75
N ASN A 74 19.99 -10.45 2.92
CA ASN A 74 20.38 -11.14 4.14
C ASN A 74 19.17 -11.42 5.05
N TYR A 75 17.94 -11.28 4.54
CA TYR A 75 16.75 -11.43 5.36
C TYR A 75 16.39 -12.91 5.60
N ALA A 76 17.09 -13.54 6.54
CA ALA A 76 16.94 -14.97 6.85
C ALA A 76 15.49 -15.43 7.07
N GLN A 77 14.65 -14.60 7.70
CA GLN A 77 13.24 -14.93 7.92
C GLN A 77 12.44 -15.06 6.60
N ALA A 78 12.75 -14.25 5.58
CA ALA A 78 12.10 -14.33 4.28
C ALA A 78 12.48 -15.62 3.54
N TYR A 79 13.76 -16.02 3.59
CA TYR A 79 14.21 -17.31 3.06
C TYR A 79 13.54 -18.48 3.77
N GLY A 80 13.57 -18.52 5.11
CA GLY A 80 12.93 -19.59 5.88
C GLY A 80 11.44 -19.73 5.58
N ASN A 81 10.71 -18.61 5.48
CA ASN A 81 9.30 -18.64 5.12
C ASN A 81 9.06 -19.11 3.69
N ARG A 82 9.87 -18.67 2.71
CA ARG A 82 9.78 -19.14 1.32
C ARG A 82 10.08 -20.65 1.22
N GLY A 83 11.05 -21.14 2.00
CA GLY A 83 11.34 -22.56 2.14
C GLY A 83 10.15 -23.37 2.67
N ILE A 84 9.41 -22.84 3.65
CA ILE A 84 8.16 -23.45 4.13
C ILE A 84 7.14 -23.54 3.00
N VAL A 85 6.99 -22.47 2.20
CA VAL A 85 6.06 -22.48 1.06
C VAL A 85 6.46 -23.52 0.02
N TYR A 86 7.74 -23.59 -0.34
CA TYR A 86 8.24 -24.61 -1.26
C TYR A 86 8.03 -26.03 -0.73
N SER A 87 8.20 -26.25 0.59
CA SER A 87 7.90 -27.54 1.21
C SER A 87 6.42 -27.91 1.10
N ARG A 88 5.50 -26.96 1.27
CA ARG A 88 4.05 -27.19 1.08
C ARG A 88 3.69 -27.53 -0.37
N LEU A 89 4.42 -26.97 -1.33
CA LEU A 89 4.31 -27.27 -2.76
C LEU A 89 5.09 -28.53 -3.18
N GLN A 90 5.70 -29.25 -2.23
CA GLN A 90 6.55 -30.42 -2.48
C GLN A 90 7.78 -30.14 -3.37
N GLN A 91 8.22 -28.88 -3.44
CA GLN A 91 9.42 -28.42 -4.15
C GLN A 91 10.63 -28.47 -3.21
N TYR A 92 10.97 -29.68 -2.74
CA TYR A 92 11.94 -29.85 -1.65
C TYR A 92 13.34 -29.35 -1.98
N GLU A 93 13.78 -29.45 -3.23
CA GLU A 93 15.10 -28.94 -3.66
C GLU A 93 15.21 -27.43 -3.46
N LYS A 94 14.14 -26.68 -3.77
CA LYS A 94 14.10 -25.23 -3.54
C LYS A 94 13.99 -24.89 -2.07
N ALA A 95 13.22 -25.68 -1.30
CA ALA A 95 13.13 -25.50 0.14
C ALA A 95 14.49 -25.68 0.81
N LEU A 96 15.25 -26.72 0.44
CA LEU A 96 16.60 -26.95 0.93
C LEU A 96 17.56 -25.84 0.52
N ALA A 97 17.44 -25.31 -0.70
CA ALA A 97 18.25 -24.17 -1.13
C ALA A 97 17.99 -22.92 -0.28
N ASP A 98 16.75 -22.70 0.17
CA ASP A 98 16.39 -21.58 1.05
C ASP A 98 16.75 -21.79 2.52
N TYR A 99 17.01 -23.02 2.96
CA TYR A 99 17.37 -23.34 4.35
C TYR A 99 18.87 -23.37 4.64
N ASN A 100 19.71 -23.44 3.60
CA ASN A 100 21.18 -23.45 3.71
C ASN A 100 21.75 -22.05 3.55
#